data_AF-A0A8T6HKP5-F1
#
_entry.id   AF-A0A8T6HKP5-F1
#
_cell.length_a   1.000
_cell.length_b   1.000
_cell.length_c   1.000
_cell.angle_alpha   90.00
_cell.angle_beta   90.00
_cell.angle_gamma   90.00
#
_symmetry.space_group_name_H-M   'P 1'
#
loop_
_entity.id
_entity.type
_entity.pdbx_description
1 polymer ?
#
loop_
_entity_poly.entity_id
_entity_poly.type
_entity_poly.pdbx_seq_one_letter_code
_entity_poly.pdbx_strand_id
1 'polypeptide(L)' 'GPEAAERLRQRVADEVTTTFKSEYAREISLAEALDLDHIAVYNKRATGEKYLINPNKDLD' A
#
# COMPACT_ATOMS: atom_id res chain seq x y z
N GLY A 1 -24.33 -3.61 -21.28
CA GLY A 1 -23.81 -4.66 -22.18
C GLY A 1 -22.29 -4.77 -22.07
N PRO A 2 -21.66 -5.75 -22.73
CA PRO A 2 -20.22 -6.04 -22.62
C PRO A 2 -19.31 -4.83 -22.90
N GLU A 3 -19.69 -3.97 -23.85
CA GLU A 3 -18.95 -2.75 -24.18
C GLU A 3 -18.89 -1.74 -23.01
N ALA A 4 -19.98 -1.59 -22.25
CA ALA A 4 -20.00 -0.73 -21.08
C ALA A 4 -19.13 -1.29 -19.94
N ALA A 5 -19.06 -2.61 -19.80
CA ALA A 5 -18.19 -3.26 -18.83
C ALA A 5 -16.71 -3.09 -19.19
N GLU A 6 -16.36 -3.14 -20.47
CA GLU A 6 -14.99 -2.89 -20.95
C GLU A 6 -14.55 -1.46 -20.67
N ARG A 7 -15.41 -0.47 -20.95
CA ARG A 7 -15.12 0.93 -20.62
C ARG A 7 -14.90 1.16 -19.12
N LEU A 8 -15.64 0.46 -18.26
CA LEU A 8 -15.43 0.53 -16.81
C LEU A 8 -14.10 -0.08 -16.40
N ARG A 9 -13.73 -1.24 -16.97
CA ARG A 9 -12.42 -1.87 -16.70
C ARG A 9 -11.26 -0.98 -17.15
N GLN A 10 -11.35 -0.39 -18.34
CA GLN A 10 -10.33 0.51 -18.86
C GLN A 10 -10.13 1.71 -17.94
N ARG A 11 -11.22 2.37 -17.51
CA ARG A 11 -11.15 3.49 -16.55
C ARG A 11 -10.49 3.08 -15.23
N VAL A 12 -10.82 1.91 -14.69
CA VAL A 12 -10.18 1.40 -13.47
C VAL A 12 -8.68 1.17 -13.68
N ALA A 13 -8.30 0.59 -14.82
CA ALA A 13 -6.90 0.36 -15.17
C ALA A 13 -6.12 1.67 -15.32
N ASP A 14 -6.69 2.66 -15.99
CA ASP A 14 -6.08 3.99 -16.20
C ASP A 14 -5.87 4.74 -14.87
N GLU A 15 -6.75 4.50 -13.89
CA GLU A 15 -6.76 5.19 -12.61
C GLU A 15 -6.08 4.42 -11.46
N VAL A 16 -5.65 3.17 -11.69
CA VAL A 16 -5.13 2.29 -10.63
C VAL A 16 -3.87 2.87 -9.96
N THR A 17 -3.06 3.61 -10.72
CA THR A 17 -1.81 4.25 -10.25
C THR A 17 -1.99 5.73 -9.89
N THR A 18 -3.21 6.28 -10.02
CA THR A 18 -3.51 7.68 -9.74
C THR A 18 -4.58 7.79 -8.66
N THR A 19 -5.87 7.69 -8.99
CA THR A 19 -7.01 7.79 -8.05
C THR A 19 -6.85 6.84 -6.86
N PHE A 20 -6.34 5.63 -7.10
CA PHE A 20 -6.17 4.59 -6.06
C PHE A 20 -4.74 4.48 -5.51
N LYS A 21 -3.83 5.37 -5.91
CA LYS A 21 -2.45 5.35 -5.44
C LYS A 21 -2.40 5.56 -3.93
N SER A 22 -1.82 4.60 -3.21
CA SER A 22 -1.42 4.78 -1.82
C SER A 22 0.06 5.12 -1.76
N GLU A 23 0.39 6.21 -1.08
CA GLU A 23 1.78 6.53 -0.73
C GLU A 23 2.13 5.91 0.62
N TYR A 24 3.35 5.41 0.73
CA TYR A 24 3.89 4.78 1.93
C TYR A 24 5.17 5.52 2.32
N ALA A 25 5.29 5.87 3.59
CA ALA A 25 6.49 6.51 4.15
C ALA A 25 7.66 5.53 4.26
N ARG A 26 7.36 4.24 4.49
CA ARG A 26 8.36 3.20 4.68
C ARG A 26 7.81 1.83 4.28
N GLU A 27 8.69 1.01 3.74
CA GLU A 27 8.48 -0.42 3.54
C GLU A 27 9.31 -1.21 4.55
N ILE A 28 8.65 -2.09 5.32
CA ILE A 28 9.26 -2.89 6.39
C ILE A 28 8.99 -4.38 6.20
N SER A 29 9.85 -5.24 6.75
CA SER A 29 9.67 -6.69 6.76
C SER A 29 8.66 -7.14 7.80
N LEU A 30 8.32 -8.43 7.79
CA LEU A 30 7.47 -9.01 8.82
C LEU A 30 8.15 -9.00 10.21
N ALA A 31 9.48 -9.15 10.26
CA ALA A 31 10.24 -9.06 11.50
C ALA A 31 10.28 -7.62 12.02
N GLU A 32 10.54 -6.66 11.13
CA GLU A 32 10.52 -5.22 11.44
C GLU A 32 9.12 -4.76 11.91
N ALA A 33 8.04 -5.42 11.48
CA ALA A 33 6.68 -5.11 11.96
C ALA A 33 6.47 -5.40 13.46
N LEU A 34 7.36 -6.16 14.09
CA LEU A 34 7.34 -6.45 15.52
C LEU A 34 8.26 -5.51 16.32
N ASP A 35 9.01 -4.62 15.66
CA ASP A 35 9.86 -3.64 16.32
C ASP A 35 9.02 -2.54 16.98
N LEU A 36 9.27 -2.30 18.28
CA LEU A 36 8.58 -1.29 19.08
C LEU A 36 8.71 0.12 18.49
N ASP A 37 9.85 0.45 17.87
CA ASP A 37 10.07 1.75 17.26
C ASP A 37 9.19 1.93 16.01
N HIS A 38 8.99 0.88 15.22
CA HIS A 38 8.08 0.91 14.08
C HIS A 38 6.61 0.93 14.51
N ILE A 39 6.25 0.12 15.50
CA ILE A 39 4.91 0.12 16.11
C ILE A 39 4.54 1.51 16.60
N ALA A 40 5.46 2.19 17.31
CA ALA A 40 5.22 3.52 17.85
C ALA A 40 4.92 4.55 16.76
N VAL A 41 5.42 4.37 15.54
CA VAL A 41 5.15 5.29 14.41
C VAL A 41 3.81 4.95 13.76
N TYR A 42 3.65 3.74 13.19
CA TYR A 42 2.43 3.45 12.41
C TYR A 42 1.16 3.41 13.28
N ASN A 43 1.28 3.15 14.59
CA ASN A 43 0.12 3.16 15.50
C ASN A 43 -0.43 4.58 15.76
N LYS A 44 0.34 5.63 15.48
CA LYS A 44 -0.14 7.02 15.53
C LYS A 44 -1.20 7.31 14.46
N ARG A 45 -1.18 6.56 13.36
CA ARG A 45 -2.10 6.74 12.21
C ARG A 45 -2.10 8.18 11.68
N ALA A 46 -0.94 8.83 11.71
CA ALA A 46 -0.77 10.17 11.21
C ALA A 46 -0.85 10.20 9.68
N THR A 47 -1.36 11.30 9.12
CA THR A 47 -1.41 11.51 7.68
C THR A 47 0.00 11.50 7.10
N GLY A 48 0.22 10.73 6.03
CA GLY A 48 1.52 10.60 5.38
C GLY A 48 2.45 9.54 5.99
N GLU A 49 2.12 8.95 7.14
CA GLU A 49 2.95 7.96 7.83
C GLU A 49 2.47 6.51 7.62
N LYS A 50 1.95 6.20 6.43
CA LYS A 50 1.50 4.84 6.12
C LYS A 50 2.72 3.93 5.92
N TYR A 51 2.73 2.78 6.58
CA TYR A 51 3.77 1.76 6.42
C TYR A 51 3.27 0.62 5.52
N LEU A 52 4.15 0.12 4.65
CA LEU A 52 3.92 -1.06 3.83
C LEU A 52 4.69 -2.24 4.44
N ILE A 53 4.01 -3.33 4.78
CA ILE A 53 4.68 -4.56 5.23
C ILE A 53 4.90 -5.44 4.01
N ASN A 54 6.15 -5.77 3.72
CA ASN A 54 6.55 -6.75 2.72
C ASN A 54 7.08 -8.01 3.43
N PRO A 55 6.29 -9.10 3.50
CA PRO A 55 6.69 -10.31 4.22
C PRO A 55 7.94 -10.99 3.65
N ASN A 56 8.30 -10.73 2.39
CA ASN A 56 9.43 -11.36 1.72
C ASN A 56 10.71 -10.51 1.72
N LYS A 57 10.69 -9.32 2.35
CA LYS A 57 11.81 -8.38 2.29
C LYS A 57 13.15 -8.95 2.78
N ASP A 58 13.10 -9.87 3.75
CA ASP A 58 14.29 -10.49 4.36
C ASP A 58 14.43 -11.99 4.01
N LEU A 59 13.66 -12.46 3.01
CA LEU A 59 13.73 -13.84 2.53
C LEU A 59 14.63 -13.89 1.29
N ASP A 60 15.94 -13.86 1.54
CA ASP A 60 16.98 -14.24 0.56
C ASP A 60 17.32 -15.74 0.67
#